data_AF-A0A967WQI7-F1
#
_entry.id   AF-A0A967WQI7-F1
#
_cell.length_a   1.000
_cell.length_b   1.000
_cell.length_c   1.000
_cell.angle_alpha   90.00
_cell.angle_beta   90.00
_cell.angle_gamma   90.00
#
_symmetry.space_group_name_H-M   'P 1'
#
loop_
_entity.id
_entity.type
_entity.pdbx_description
1 polymer ?
#
loop_
_entity_poly.entity_id
_entity_poly.type
_entity_poly.pdbx_seq_one_letter_code
_entity_poly.pdbx_strand_id
1 'polypeptide(L)'
;MFDRFDDRTLEIATVIVVVIIALVILCYLAIYINPWVFLNPFPPHTPTPIAVATDVFGDPWTPTATPTVTDTPTSTATWTPSATPTETPTPTLTATSTPTPVPPTNTPTPTKKPTRRPRPTATKPPPPPNYYYEYAGGRPNCERTMVWGYVAGANGLAEANVQMRVGNDQGWREDTWSDANGFYAFEFWGGPKAGKWFVRVFKDGVAQSEQFWWETSAGCDGPYSLQEVRIDWRHR
;
A
#
# COMPACT_ATOMS: atom_id res chain seq x y z
N MET A 1 42.78 -36.63 -17.26
CA MET A 1 42.22 -37.17 -18.53
C MET A 1 41.78 -36.06 -19.49
N PHE A 2 42.20 -34.79 -19.31
CA PHE A 2 41.86 -33.67 -20.20
C PHE A 2 43.07 -33.05 -20.94
N ASP A 3 44.27 -33.61 -20.80
CA ASP A 3 45.54 -33.01 -21.29
C ASP A 3 45.87 -33.25 -22.77
N ARG A 4 44.90 -33.68 -23.59
CA ARG A 4 45.16 -33.94 -25.01
C ARG A 4 43.96 -33.64 -25.89
N PHE A 5 43.40 -32.46 -25.77
CA PHE A 5 42.71 -31.87 -26.92
C PHE A 5 43.79 -31.32 -27.84
N ASP A 6 43.84 -31.84 -29.07
CA ASP A 6 44.73 -31.29 -30.10
C ASP A 6 44.47 -29.78 -30.22
N ASP A 7 45.53 -28.99 -30.40
CA ASP A 7 45.46 -27.52 -30.50
C ASP A 7 44.44 -27.07 -31.57
N ARG A 8 44.32 -27.86 -32.64
CA ARG A 8 43.30 -27.71 -33.69
C ARG A 8 41.86 -27.87 -33.19
N THR A 9 41.63 -28.77 -32.24
CA THR A 9 40.30 -28.96 -31.63
C THR A 9 39.91 -27.73 -30.82
N LEU A 10 40.87 -27.12 -30.12
CA LEU A 10 40.64 -25.90 -29.34
C LEU A 10 40.43 -24.69 -30.26
N GLU A 11 41.18 -24.59 -31.36
CA GLU A 11 40.98 -23.57 -32.39
C GLU A 11 39.57 -23.68 -33.02
N ILE A 12 39.16 -24.88 -33.44
CA ILE A 12 37.83 -25.12 -34.01
C ILE A 12 36.73 -24.80 -32.99
N ALA A 13 36.88 -25.25 -31.75
CA ALA A 13 35.91 -24.96 -30.69
C ALA A 13 35.77 -23.45 -30.43
N THR A 14 36.89 -22.72 -30.43
CA THR A 14 36.90 -21.26 -30.24
C THR A 14 36.17 -20.56 -31.39
N VAL A 15 36.42 -20.96 -32.64
CA VAL A 15 35.71 -20.41 -33.81
C VAL A 15 34.21 -20.67 -33.72
N ILE A 16 33.79 -21.89 -33.33
CA ILE A 16 32.37 -22.22 -33.16
C ILE A 16 31.72 -21.32 -32.09
N VAL A 17 32.39 -21.13 -30.94
CA VAL A 17 31.87 -20.27 -29.86
C VAL A 17 31.74 -18.82 -30.33
N VAL A 18 32.71 -18.28 -31.06
CA VAL A 18 32.65 -16.92 -31.62
C VAL A 18 31.47 -16.77 -32.59
N VAL A 19 31.24 -17.76 -33.45
CA VAL A 19 30.10 -17.76 -34.39
C VAL A 19 28.77 -17.80 -33.64
N ILE A 20 28.65 -18.63 -32.60
CA ILE A 20 27.43 -18.69 -31.76
C ILE A 20 27.18 -17.34 -31.07
N ILE A 21 28.21 -16.72 -30.50
CA ILE A 21 28.08 -15.39 -29.87
C ILE A 21 27.62 -14.35 -30.89
N ALA A 22 28.20 -14.34 -32.09
CA ALA A 22 27.79 -13.42 -33.15
C ALA A 22 26.33 -13.63 -33.57
N LEU A 23 25.87 -14.89 -33.68
CA LEU A 23 24.47 -15.21 -33.96
C LEU A 23 23.53 -14.74 -32.84
N VAL A 24 23.91 -14.93 -31.58
CA VAL A 24 23.12 -14.44 -30.43
C VAL A 24 22.99 -12.92 -30.47
N ILE A 25 24.08 -12.19 -30.73
CA ILE A 25 24.07 -10.73 -30.86
C ILE A 25 23.13 -10.29 -32.00
N LEU A 26 23.21 -10.95 -33.16
CA LEU A 26 22.32 -10.66 -34.30
C LEU A 26 20.85 -10.92 -33.96
N CYS A 27 20.52 -11.98 -33.22
CA CYS A 27 19.16 -12.26 -32.75
C CYS A 27 18.64 -11.13 -31.84
N TYR A 28 19.44 -10.68 -30.87
CA TYR A 28 19.04 -9.57 -30.00
C TYR A 28 18.87 -8.25 -30.76
N LEU A 29 19.74 -7.98 -31.74
CA LEU A 29 19.63 -6.80 -32.59
C LEU A 29 18.35 -6.84 -33.44
N ALA A 30 17.98 -8.01 -33.98
CA ALA A 30 16.75 -8.18 -34.73
C ALA A 30 15.49 -7.94 -33.86
N ILE A 31 15.48 -8.45 -32.61
CA ILE A 31 14.38 -8.21 -31.64
C ILE A 31 14.30 -6.72 -31.29
N TYR A 32 15.44 -6.05 -31.13
CA TYR A 32 15.49 -4.62 -30.82
C TYR A 32 14.93 -3.76 -31.95
N ILE A 33 15.29 -4.05 -33.21
CA ILE A 33 14.82 -3.30 -34.38
C ILE A 33 13.34 -3.55 -34.65
N ASN A 34 12.88 -4.79 -34.48
CA ASN A 34 11.49 -5.15 -34.69
C ASN A 34 11.03 -6.16 -33.62
N PRO A 35 10.31 -5.71 -32.57
CA PRO A 35 9.90 -6.58 -31.47
C PRO A 35 8.83 -7.61 -31.91
N TRP A 36 8.32 -7.52 -33.14
CA TRP A 36 7.36 -8.47 -33.71
C TRP A 36 8.00 -9.65 -34.45
N VAL A 37 9.34 -9.77 -34.49
CA VAL A 37 10.00 -10.95 -35.08
C VAL A 37 9.64 -12.22 -34.29
N PHE A 38 9.44 -13.34 -34.98
CA PHE A 38 9.06 -14.63 -34.38
C PHE A 38 10.08 -15.18 -33.36
N LEU A 39 11.32 -14.66 -33.39
CA LEU A 39 12.38 -15.00 -32.45
C LEU A 39 12.21 -14.33 -31.08
N ASN A 40 11.35 -13.32 -30.95
CA ASN A 40 11.09 -12.66 -29.67
C ASN A 40 10.15 -13.53 -28.81
N PRO A 41 10.59 -14.09 -27.68
CA PRO A 41 9.72 -14.87 -26.79
C PRO A 41 8.66 -13.99 -26.08
N PHE A 42 8.78 -12.66 -26.16
CA PHE A 42 7.86 -11.69 -25.58
C PHE A 42 7.40 -10.68 -26.64
N PRO A 43 6.61 -11.10 -27.65
CA PRO A 43 6.04 -10.16 -28.60
C PRO A 43 5.19 -9.12 -27.83
N PRO A 44 5.23 -7.83 -28.19
CA PRO A 44 4.37 -6.83 -27.58
C PRO A 44 2.92 -7.30 -27.63
N HIS A 45 2.17 -7.11 -26.55
CA HIS A 45 0.76 -7.44 -26.55
C HIS A 45 0.08 -6.64 -27.66
N THR A 46 -0.46 -7.34 -28.67
CA THR A 46 -1.45 -6.75 -29.56
C THR A 46 -2.56 -6.24 -28.65
N PRO A 47 -2.86 -4.93 -28.61
CA PRO A 47 -3.95 -4.43 -27.80
C PRO A 47 -5.18 -5.21 -28.24
N THR A 48 -5.73 -6.01 -27.32
CA THR A 48 -6.97 -6.72 -27.59
C THR A 48 -7.98 -5.60 -27.85
N PRO A 49 -8.60 -5.54 -29.06
CA PRO A 49 -9.62 -4.53 -29.29
C PRO A 49 -10.65 -4.71 -28.18
N ILE A 50 -10.79 -3.69 -27.35
CA ILE A 50 -11.83 -3.65 -26.32
C ILE A 50 -13.11 -3.88 -27.09
N ALA A 51 -13.78 -5.00 -26.81
CA ALA A 51 -15.09 -5.26 -27.37
C ALA A 51 -15.97 -4.10 -26.90
N VAL A 52 -16.19 -3.13 -27.79
CA VAL A 52 -17.19 -2.10 -27.58
C VAL A 52 -18.48 -2.86 -27.39
N ALA A 53 -18.99 -2.87 -26.16
CA ALA A 53 -20.28 -3.43 -25.85
C ALA A 53 -21.26 -2.77 -26.82
N THR A 54 -21.68 -3.52 -27.83
CA THR A 54 -22.76 -3.10 -28.70
C THR A 54 -23.98 -3.19 -27.82
N ASP A 55 -24.41 -2.03 -27.34
CA ASP A 55 -25.59 -1.90 -26.51
C ASP A 55 -26.79 -2.33 -27.36
N VAL A 56 -27.16 -3.60 -27.25
CA VAL A 56 -28.38 -4.14 -27.84
C VAL A 56 -29.51 -3.65 -26.95
N PHE A 57 -29.89 -2.38 -27.13
CA PHE A 57 -31.13 -1.82 -26.63
C PHE A 57 -32.29 -2.52 -27.35
N GLY A 58 -32.66 -3.68 -26.83
CA GLY A 58 -33.99 -4.26 -26.99
C GLY A 58 -34.91 -3.66 -25.93
N ASP A 59 -36.02 -3.13 -26.42
CA ASP A 59 -37.23 -2.65 -25.73
C ASP A 59 -37.30 -1.16 -25.32
N PRO A 60 -38.34 -0.44 -25.77
CA PRO A 60 -38.61 0.94 -25.38
C PRO A 60 -39.20 0.96 -23.97
N TRP A 61 -38.35 0.97 -22.95
CA TRP A 61 -38.79 1.35 -21.62
C TRP A 61 -39.08 2.84 -21.61
N THR A 62 -40.37 3.16 -21.51
CA THR A 62 -40.88 4.51 -21.27
C THR A 62 -40.09 5.14 -20.11
N PRO A 63 -39.36 6.25 -20.30
CA PRO A 63 -38.59 6.86 -19.24
C PRO A 63 -39.55 7.38 -18.16
N THR A 64 -39.55 6.73 -17.00
CA THR A 64 -40.12 7.30 -15.78
C THR A 64 -39.27 8.52 -15.42
N ALA A 65 -39.89 9.70 -15.35
CA ALA A 65 -39.22 10.94 -14.97
C ALA A 65 -38.48 10.74 -13.65
N THR A 66 -37.15 10.65 -13.73
CA THR A 66 -36.29 10.59 -12.54
C THR A 66 -36.30 11.98 -11.94
N PRO A 67 -36.65 12.16 -10.65
CA PRO A 67 -36.64 13.48 -10.04
C PRO A 67 -35.22 14.05 -10.11
N THR A 68 -35.08 15.17 -10.81
CA THR A 68 -33.84 15.93 -10.88
C THR A 68 -33.52 16.42 -9.47
N VAL A 69 -32.55 15.79 -8.81
CA VAL A 69 -31.99 16.32 -7.57
C VAL A 69 -31.36 17.66 -7.93
N THR A 70 -32.00 18.74 -7.49
CA THR A 70 -31.48 20.08 -7.65
C THR A 70 -30.36 20.23 -6.63
N ASP A 71 -29.12 20.28 -7.11
CA ASP A 71 -27.95 20.60 -6.30
C ASP A 71 -28.17 21.96 -5.63
N THR A 72 -28.62 21.91 -4.37
CA THR A 72 -28.68 23.09 -3.52
C THR A 72 -27.25 23.42 -3.16
N PRO A 73 -26.72 24.62 -3.49
CA PRO A 73 -25.36 24.98 -3.15
C PRO A 73 -25.18 24.95 -1.64
N THR A 74 -24.45 23.96 -1.14
CA THR A 74 -24.06 23.86 0.26
C THR A 74 -23.14 25.04 0.57
N SER A 75 -23.55 25.91 1.49
CA SER A 75 -22.79 27.08 1.90
C SER A 75 -21.38 26.69 2.34
N THR A 76 -20.38 27.13 1.58
CA THR A 76 -18.97 26.92 1.88
C THR A 76 -18.61 27.66 3.17
N ALA A 77 -18.15 26.94 4.20
CA ALA A 77 -17.69 27.55 5.43
C ALA A 77 -16.50 28.46 5.12
N THR A 78 -16.69 29.76 5.32
CA THR A 78 -15.64 30.76 5.16
C THR A 78 -14.68 30.63 6.34
N TRP A 79 -13.42 30.29 6.07
CA TRP A 79 -12.39 30.19 7.10
C TRP A 79 -12.14 31.58 7.70
N THR A 80 -12.56 31.78 8.94
CA THR A 80 -12.22 32.95 9.73
C THR A 80 -10.73 32.89 10.09
N PRO A 81 -9.91 33.92 9.81
CA PRO A 81 -8.51 33.92 10.20
C PRO A 81 -8.38 33.82 11.72
N SER A 82 -7.64 32.82 12.19
CA SER A 82 -7.30 32.63 13.60
C SER A 82 -6.34 33.73 14.05
N ALA A 83 -6.61 34.34 15.21
CA ALA A 83 -5.82 35.44 15.74
C ALA A 83 -4.35 35.01 15.95
N THR A 84 -3.43 35.89 15.52
CA THR A 84 -1.99 35.76 15.69
C THR A 84 -1.64 35.53 17.18
N PRO A 85 -0.81 34.53 17.53
CA PRO A 85 -0.40 34.32 18.92
C PRO A 85 0.36 35.55 19.41
N THR A 86 -0.14 36.14 20.50
CA THR A 86 0.52 37.25 21.20
C THR A 86 1.70 36.70 21.98
N GLU A 87 2.89 37.32 21.83
CA GLU A 87 4.09 36.92 22.56
C GLU A 87 3.83 36.97 24.07
N THR A 88 4.05 35.83 24.72
CA THR A 88 3.92 35.72 26.18
C THR A 88 5.22 36.25 26.81
N PRO A 89 5.15 37.24 27.72
CA PRO A 89 6.35 37.80 28.34
C PRO A 89 7.11 36.75 29.14
N THR A 90 8.43 36.73 28.94
CA THR A 90 9.38 35.86 29.64
C THR A 90 9.31 36.11 31.15
N PRO A 91 9.13 35.07 32.01
CA PRO A 91 9.06 35.27 33.45
C PRO A 91 10.38 35.79 34.00
N THR A 92 10.32 36.93 34.69
CA THR A 92 11.45 37.52 35.40
C THR A 92 11.76 36.68 36.65
N LEU A 93 12.98 36.17 36.75
CA LEU A 93 13.46 35.42 37.91
C LEU A 93 13.35 36.28 39.18
N THR A 94 12.43 35.91 40.06
CA THR A 94 12.22 36.56 41.36
C THR A 94 13.11 35.88 42.39
N ALA A 95 13.87 36.65 43.16
CA ALA A 95 14.81 36.16 44.16
C ALA A 95 14.11 35.31 45.23
N THR A 96 14.54 34.06 45.35
CA THR A 96 14.02 33.07 46.30
C THR A 96 14.40 33.48 47.72
N SER A 97 13.41 33.78 48.56
CA SER A 97 13.58 34.01 49.99
C SER A 97 14.06 32.73 50.69
N THR A 98 15.13 32.87 51.48
CA THR A 98 15.74 31.81 52.30
C THR A 98 14.70 31.22 53.28
N PRO A 99 14.48 29.89 53.30
CA PRO A 99 13.50 29.29 54.20
C PRO A 99 13.98 29.36 55.66
N THR A 100 13.08 29.81 56.53
CA THR A 100 13.22 29.78 58.00
C THR A 100 13.28 28.32 58.49
N PRO A 101 14.19 27.97 59.43
CA PRO A 101 14.30 26.61 59.94
C PRO A 101 13.01 26.17 60.66
N VAL A 102 12.41 25.08 60.17
CA VAL A 102 11.23 24.44 60.74
C VAL A 102 11.68 23.50 61.89
N PRO A 103 10.99 23.47 63.03
CA PRO A 103 11.32 22.59 64.15
C PRO A 103 11.25 21.10 63.78
N PRO A 104 11.97 20.22 64.51
CA PRO A 104 12.08 18.81 64.17
C PRO A 104 10.71 18.12 64.20
N THR A 105 10.27 17.66 63.03
CA THR A 105 9.03 16.92 62.85
C THR A 105 9.18 15.50 63.42
N ASN A 106 8.17 15.04 64.16
CA ASN A 106 8.11 13.70 64.76
C ASN A 106 8.45 12.60 63.74
N THR A 107 9.42 11.76 64.12
CA THR A 107 9.91 10.61 63.36
C THR A 107 8.74 9.73 62.89
N PRO A 108 8.56 9.50 61.57
CA PRO A 108 7.47 8.67 61.08
C PRO A 108 7.65 7.22 61.54
N THR A 109 6.55 6.66 62.04
CA THR A 109 6.44 5.26 62.46
C THR A 109 6.75 4.33 61.27
N PRO A 110 7.52 3.23 61.46
CA PRO A 110 7.95 2.37 60.37
C PRO A 110 6.77 1.88 59.52
N THR A 111 6.78 2.29 58.25
CA THR A 111 5.78 1.92 57.25
C THR A 111 5.85 0.41 57.00
N LYS A 112 4.69 -0.27 57.05
CA LYS A 112 4.58 -1.72 56.84
C LYS A 112 5.25 -2.11 55.51
N LYS A 113 6.04 -3.20 55.56
CA LYS A 113 6.77 -3.78 54.43
C LYS A 113 5.85 -3.87 53.19
N PRO A 114 6.27 -3.35 52.02
CA PRO A 114 5.43 -3.33 50.82
C PRO A 114 4.98 -4.74 50.45
N THR A 115 3.67 -4.92 50.34
CA THR A 115 3.05 -6.17 49.89
C THR A 115 3.54 -6.48 48.49
N ARG A 116 4.02 -7.72 48.25
CA ARG A 116 4.52 -8.14 46.92
C ARG A 116 3.46 -7.83 45.87
N ARG A 117 3.83 -7.00 44.88
CA ARG A 117 2.99 -6.72 43.71
C ARG A 117 2.59 -8.07 43.08
N PRO A 118 1.30 -8.30 42.79
CA PRO A 118 0.90 -9.55 42.14
C PRO A 118 1.69 -9.71 40.85
N ARG A 119 2.26 -10.90 40.66
CA ARG A 119 2.94 -11.27 39.42
C ARG A 119 1.90 -11.14 38.30
N PRO A 120 2.18 -10.40 37.21
CA PRO A 120 1.26 -10.34 36.08
C PRO A 120 0.93 -11.76 35.63
N THR A 121 -0.34 -12.11 35.63
CA THR A 121 -0.81 -13.38 35.05
C THR A 121 -0.52 -13.30 33.55
N ALA A 122 0.22 -14.28 33.03
CA ALA A 122 0.49 -14.35 31.60
C ALA A 122 -0.85 -14.40 30.86
N THR A 123 -1.16 -13.33 30.11
CA THR A 123 -2.35 -13.30 29.26
C THR A 123 -2.06 -14.15 28.03
N LYS A 124 -2.98 -15.05 27.67
CA LYS A 124 -2.84 -15.86 26.45
C LYS A 124 -2.68 -14.92 25.25
N PRO A 125 -1.78 -15.19 24.29
CA PRO A 125 -1.68 -14.41 23.07
C PRO A 125 -3.05 -14.33 22.38
N PRO A 126 -3.40 -13.19 21.76
CA PRO A 126 -4.60 -13.11 20.93
C PRO A 126 -4.52 -14.15 19.81
N PRO A 127 -5.67 -14.68 19.35
CA PRO A 127 -5.69 -15.56 18.18
C PRO A 127 -5.11 -14.84 16.96
N PRO A 128 -4.44 -15.56 16.04
CA PRO A 128 -3.93 -14.96 14.82
C PRO A 128 -5.07 -14.39 13.96
N PRO A 129 -4.79 -13.36 13.13
CA PRO A 129 -5.77 -12.82 12.21
C PRO A 129 -6.21 -13.88 11.18
N ASN A 130 -7.48 -13.80 10.76
CA ASN A 130 -8.06 -14.72 9.79
C ASN A 130 -7.54 -14.48 8.37
N TYR A 131 -7.10 -13.26 8.05
CA TYR A 131 -6.48 -12.93 6.76
C TYR A 131 -5.02 -12.55 6.92
N TYR A 132 -4.21 -12.98 5.96
CA TYR A 132 -2.82 -12.54 5.77
C TYR A 132 -2.64 -12.07 4.33
N TYR A 133 -1.67 -11.20 4.07
CA TYR A 133 -1.33 -10.83 2.70
C TYR A 133 -0.39 -11.89 2.10
N GLU A 134 -0.71 -12.38 0.91
CA GLU A 134 0.09 -13.37 0.17
C GLU A 134 1.08 -12.68 -0.78
N TYR A 135 0.70 -11.49 -1.28
CA TYR A 135 1.53 -10.68 -2.15
C TYR A 135 1.41 -9.20 -1.78
N ALA A 136 2.54 -8.49 -1.83
CA ALA A 136 2.58 -7.04 -1.78
C ALA A 136 3.65 -6.52 -2.73
N GLY A 137 3.28 -5.61 -3.63
CA GLY A 137 4.19 -5.00 -4.59
C GLY A 137 3.69 -3.63 -5.00
N GLY A 138 4.56 -2.76 -5.50
CA GLY A 138 4.14 -1.45 -5.98
C GLY A 138 4.95 -1.00 -7.18
N ARG A 139 4.40 -0.03 -7.90
CA ARG A 139 5.00 0.56 -9.09
C ARG A 139 4.78 2.08 -9.14
N PRO A 140 5.61 2.80 -9.90
CA PRO A 140 5.34 4.19 -10.23
C PRO A 140 4.10 4.35 -11.10
N ASN A 141 3.35 5.42 -10.83
CA ASN A 141 2.20 5.83 -11.62
C ASN A 141 2.06 7.37 -11.51
N CYS A 142 2.26 8.10 -12.60
CA CYS A 142 2.17 9.56 -12.59
C CYS A 142 0.72 10.09 -12.61
N GLU A 143 -0.26 9.22 -12.85
CA GLU A 143 -1.65 9.62 -13.04
C GLU A 143 -2.48 9.46 -11.77
N ARG A 144 -2.04 8.60 -10.84
CA ARG A 144 -2.82 8.28 -9.63
C ARG A 144 -1.99 7.67 -8.51
N THR A 145 -2.45 7.92 -7.29
CA THR A 145 -2.03 7.24 -6.07
C THR A 145 -3.14 6.29 -5.64
N MET A 146 -2.91 4.99 -5.65
CA MET A 146 -3.97 4.00 -5.36
C MET A 146 -3.46 2.70 -4.73
N VAL A 147 -4.38 1.96 -4.12
CA VAL A 147 -4.18 0.56 -3.72
C VAL A 147 -5.19 -0.33 -4.42
N TRP A 148 -4.79 -1.53 -4.78
CA TRP A 148 -5.68 -2.56 -5.30
C TRP A 148 -5.18 -3.94 -4.95
N GLY A 149 -5.96 -4.97 -5.26
CA GLY A 149 -5.53 -6.35 -5.16
C GLY A 149 -6.71 -7.31 -5.20
N TYR A 150 -6.45 -8.54 -4.81
CA TYR A 150 -7.46 -9.59 -4.73
C TYR A 150 -7.62 -10.11 -3.31
N VAL A 151 -8.83 -10.56 -2.97
CA VAL A 151 -9.11 -11.31 -1.76
C VAL A 151 -9.51 -12.73 -2.13
N ALA A 152 -8.77 -13.70 -1.61
CA ALA A 152 -9.07 -15.12 -1.76
C ALA A 152 -9.51 -15.73 -0.43
N GLY A 153 -10.52 -16.60 -0.47
CA GLY A 153 -10.95 -17.42 0.64
C GLY A 153 -9.96 -18.55 0.96
N ALA A 154 -10.24 -19.33 2.01
CA ALA A 154 -9.35 -20.41 2.47
C ALA A 154 -9.15 -21.50 1.41
N ASN A 155 -10.11 -21.66 0.51
CA ASN A 155 -10.06 -22.57 -0.64
C ASN A 155 -9.27 -22.00 -1.84
N GLY A 156 -8.73 -20.79 -1.75
CA GLY A 156 -8.02 -20.11 -2.83
C GLY A 156 -8.93 -19.53 -3.92
N LEU A 157 -10.26 -19.61 -3.77
CA LEU A 157 -11.20 -18.95 -4.67
C LEU A 157 -11.40 -17.49 -4.26
N ALA A 158 -11.79 -16.65 -5.22
CA ALA A 158 -12.17 -15.27 -4.96
C ALA A 158 -13.23 -15.15 -3.85
N GLU A 159 -13.03 -14.24 -2.90
CA GLU A 159 -14.01 -13.90 -1.87
C GLU A 159 -14.59 -12.51 -2.15
N ALA A 160 -15.86 -12.49 -2.54
CA ALA A 160 -16.59 -11.26 -2.85
C ALA A 160 -17.15 -10.58 -1.61
N ASN A 161 -17.47 -9.28 -1.74
CA ASN A 161 -18.06 -8.44 -0.69
C ASN A 161 -17.24 -8.39 0.61
N VAL A 162 -15.92 -8.56 0.52
CA VAL A 162 -15.01 -8.40 1.65
C VAL A 162 -14.76 -6.90 1.85
N GLN A 163 -14.99 -6.41 3.06
CA GLN A 163 -14.76 -5.01 3.40
C GLN A 163 -13.26 -4.74 3.54
N MET A 164 -12.79 -3.75 2.81
CA MET A 164 -11.41 -3.27 2.83
C MET A 164 -11.42 -1.85 3.37
N ARG A 165 -10.77 -1.63 4.52
CA ARG A 165 -10.58 -0.28 5.05
C ARG A 165 -9.23 0.25 4.64
N VAL A 166 -9.23 1.37 3.94
CA VAL A 166 -8.03 2.12 3.57
C VAL A 166 -7.91 3.37 4.41
N GLY A 167 -6.72 3.95 4.51
CA GLY A 167 -6.53 5.20 5.26
C GLY A 167 -5.10 5.68 5.27
N ASN A 168 -4.81 6.67 6.12
CA ASN A 168 -3.47 7.22 6.32
C ASN A 168 -3.10 7.38 7.81
N ASP A 169 -1.87 7.81 8.06
CA ASP A 169 -1.33 8.07 9.40
C ASP A 169 -1.90 9.34 10.08
N GLN A 170 -2.63 10.17 9.33
CA GLN A 170 -3.33 11.36 9.83
C GLN A 170 -4.75 11.06 10.35
N GLY A 171 -5.16 9.78 10.32
CA GLY A 171 -6.44 9.32 10.83
C GLY A 171 -7.59 9.37 9.81
N TRP A 172 -7.34 9.78 8.56
CA TRP A 172 -8.32 9.62 7.48
C TRP A 172 -8.49 8.14 7.14
N ARG A 173 -9.73 7.73 6.85
CA ARG A 173 -10.09 6.35 6.52
C ARG A 173 -11.34 6.31 5.65
N GLU A 174 -11.40 5.34 4.75
CA GLU A 174 -12.54 5.05 3.88
C GLU A 174 -12.69 3.53 3.73
N ASP A 175 -13.88 3.07 3.40
CA ASP A 175 -14.16 1.65 3.15
C ASP A 175 -14.42 1.41 1.64
N THR A 176 -13.90 0.31 1.12
CA THR A 176 -14.21 -0.24 -0.21
C THR A 176 -14.51 -1.73 -0.08
N TRP A 177 -15.03 -2.36 -1.13
CA TRP A 177 -15.42 -3.78 -1.10
C TRP A 177 -14.86 -4.53 -2.29
N SER A 178 -14.52 -5.81 -2.07
CA SER A 178 -14.17 -6.69 -3.17
C SER A 178 -15.38 -7.04 -4.04
N ASP A 179 -15.17 -7.13 -5.35
CA ASP A 179 -16.19 -7.54 -6.32
C ASP A 179 -16.37 -9.08 -6.37
N ALA A 180 -17.17 -9.57 -7.31
CA ALA A 180 -17.41 -11.02 -7.50
C ALA A 180 -16.14 -11.84 -7.78
N ASN A 181 -15.08 -11.21 -8.29
CA ASN A 181 -13.78 -11.82 -8.56
C ASN A 181 -12.79 -11.61 -7.42
N GLY A 182 -13.24 -11.08 -6.28
CA GLY A 182 -12.41 -10.75 -5.14
C GLY A 182 -11.53 -9.52 -5.37
N PHE A 183 -11.69 -8.81 -6.49
CA PHE A 183 -10.90 -7.64 -6.81
C PHE A 183 -11.39 -6.44 -6.00
N TYR A 184 -10.48 -5.70 -5.39
CA TYR A 184 -10.77 -4.42 -4.75
C TYR A 184 -9.78 -3.36 -5.25
N ALA A 185 -10.24 -2.11 -5.28
CA ALA A 185 -9.40 -0.97 -5.60
C ALA A 185 -9.89 0.27 -4.84
N PHE A 186 -8.95 1.16 -4.54
CA PHE A 186 -9.24 2.47 -3.99
C PHE A 186 -8.19 3.49 -4.45
N GLU A 187 -8.66 4.58 -5.06
CA GLU A 187 -7.82 5.71 -5.46
C GLU A 187 -7.81 6.78 -4.36
N PHE A 188 -6.61 7.09 -3.84
CA PHE A 188 -6.43 8.13 -2.83
C PHE A 188 -6.36 9.52 -3.44
N TRP A 189 -5.78 9.62 -4.64
CA TRP A 189 -5.49 10.90 -5.30
C TRP A 189 -5.25 10.76 -6.80
N GLY A 190 -5.70 11.74 -7.59
CA GLY A 190 -5.37 11.88 -9.01
C GLY A 190 -4.01 12.56 -9.20
N GLY A 191 -2.97 11.76 -9.40
CA GLY A 191 -1.56 12.15 -9.50
C GLY A 191 -0.69 11.63 -8.36
N PRO A 192 0.63 11.90 -8.38
CA PRO A 192 1.55 11.50 -7.33
C PRO A 192 1.25 12.25 -6.03
N LYS A 193 1.14 11.52 -4.93
CA LYS A 193 0.87 12.10 -3.61
C LYS A 193 1.75 11.44 -2.58
N ALA A 194 2.63 12.21 -1.93
CA ALA A 194 3.38 11.69 -0.79
C ALA A 194 2.45 11.42 0.39
N GLY A 195 2.63 10.28 1.04
CA GLY A 195 1.87 9.93 2.23
C GLY A 195 2.20 8.54 2.75
N LYS A 196 1.76 8.27 3.97
CA LYS A 196 1.82 6.97 4.60
C LYS A 196 0.42 6.39 4.69
N TRP A 197 0.20 5.32 3.96
CA TRP A 197 -1.13 4.75 3.73
C TRP A 197 -1.23 3.36 4.33
N PHE A 198 -2.45 2.93 4.58
CA PHE A 198 -2.72 1.55 4.97
C PHE A 198 -3.93 0.96 4.27
N VAL A 199 -3.98 -0.37 4.27
CA VAL A 199 -5.18 -1.15 3.96
C VAL A 199 -5.31 -2.30 4.96
N ARG A 200 -6.56 -2.65 5.31
CA ARG A 200 -6.89 -3.70 6.27
C ARG A 200 -8.21 -4.38 5.92
N VAL A 201 -8.27 -5.70 6.11
CA VAL A 201 -9.48 -6.50 5.91
C VAL A 201 -10.40 -6.41 7.13
N PHE A 202 -11.70 -6.23 6.87
CA PHE A 202 -12.77 -6.24 7.86
C PHE A 202 -13.86 -7.26 7.46
N LYS A 203 -14.50 -7.83 8.48
CA LYS A 203 -15.71 -8.66 8.33
C LYS A 203 -16.62 -8.36 9.51
N ASP A 204 -17.85 -7.97 9.20
CA ASP A 204 -18.87 -7.57 10.18
C ASP A 204 -18.36 -6.45 11.12
N GLY A 205 -17.61 -5.49 10.58
CA GLY A 205 -17.02 -4.38 11.35
C GLY A 205 -15.84 -4.76 12.25
N VAL A 206 -15.47 -6.03 12.32
CA VAL A 206 -14.31 -6.52 13.07
C VAL A 206 -13.12 -6.65 12.14
N ALA A 207 -11.97 -6.16 12.58
CA ALA A 207 -10.74 -6.30 11.82
C ALA A 207 -10.28 -7.77 11.77
N GLN A 208 -10.07 -8.28 10.56
CA GLN A 208 -9.70 -9.68 10.32
C GLN A 208 -8.25 -9.86 9.86
N SER A 209 -7.54 -8.77 9.56
CA SER A 209 -6.12 -8.77 9.22
C SER A 209 -5.31 -7.80 10.09
N GLU A 210 -3.99 -7.85 9.98
CA GLU A 210 -3.12 -6.73 10.36
C GLU A 210 -3.25 -5.57 9.36
N GLN A 211 -2.84 -4.36 9.76
CA GLN A 211 -2.74 -3.23 8.84
C GLN A 211 -1.47 -3.38 8.02
N PHE A 212 -1.60 -3.39 6.70
CA PHE A 212 -0.45 -3.28 5.80
C PHE A 212 -0.19 -1.80 5.53
N TRP A 213 1.02 -1.33 5.84
CA TRP A 213 1.43 0.07 5.67
C TRP A 213 2.41 0.22 4.51
N TRP A 214 2.30 1.31 3.74
CA TRP A 214 3.29 1.71 2.74
C TRP A 214 3.41 3.22 2.67
N GLU A 215 4.48 3.67 2.02
CA GLU A 215 4.75 5.09 1.80
C GLU A 215 4.88 5.35 0.30
N THR A 216 4.27 6.44 -0.15
CA THR A 216 4.37 6.93 -1.52
C THR A 216 5.18 8.23 -1.54
N SER A 217 5.81 8.55 -2.66
CA SER A 217 6.62 9.76 -2.80
C SER A 217 5.82 10.92 -3.40
N ALA A 218 6.41 12.12 -3.46
CA ALA A 218 5.76 13.29 -4.07
C ALA A 218 5.84 13.31 -5.61
N GLY A 219 6.54 12.35 -6.22
CA GLY A 219 6.79 12.32 -7.66
C GLY A 219 6.66 10.92 -8.24
N CYS A 220 6.78 10.81 -9.56
CA CYS A 220 6.75 9.52 -10.26
C CYS A 220 8.10 9.12 -10.89
N ASP A 221 9.03 10.06 -11.03
CA ASP A 221 10.35 9.82 -11.60
C ASP A 221 11.34 9.41 -10.50
N GLY A 222 11.49 8.11 -10.29
CA GLY A 222 12.48 7.60 -9.35
C GLY A 222 12.31 6.11 -9.03
N PRO A 223 13.40 5.42 -8.64
CA PRO A 223 13.37 4.00 -8.30
C PRO A 223 12.49 3.67 -7.09
N TYR A 224 12.12 4.69 -6.29
CA TYR A 224 11.26 4.58 -5.10
C TYR A 224 9.95 5.36 -5.24
N SER A 225 9.58 5.74 -6.46
CA SER A 225 8.39 6.54 -6.73
C SER A 225 7.11 5.70 -6.74
N LEU A 226 6.88 4.96 -5.67
CA LEU A 226 5.73 4.09 -5.50
C LEU A 226 4.46 4.95 -5.43
N GLN A 227 3.50 4.72 -6.32
CA GLN A 227 2.21 5.42 -6.33
C GLN A 227 1.03 4.44 -6.41
N GLU A 228 1.24 3.28 -7.03
CA GLU A 228 0.25 2.22 -7.15
C GLU A 228 0.74 0.97 -6.43
N VAL A 229 -0.06 0.47 -5.48
CA VAL A 229 0.27 -0.69 -4.65
C VAL A 229 -0.73 -1.81 -4.86
N ARG A 230 -0.23 -3.01 -5.17
CA ARG A 230 -1.00 -4.24 -5.20
C ARG A 230 -0.80 -5.02 -3.91
N ILE A 231 -1.87 -5.37 -3.22
CA ILE A 231 -1.86 -6.21 -2.01
C ILE A 231 -2.93 -7.29 -2.14
N ASP A 232 -2.50 -8.54 -2.24
CA ASP A 232 -3.42 -9.68 -2.32
C ASP A 232 -3.54 -10.34 -0.95
N TRP A 233 -4.78 -10.58 -0.52
CA TRP A 233 -5.15 -11.14 0.77
C TRP A 233 -5.66 -12.57 0.63
N ARG A 234 -5.34 -13.39 1.63
CA ARG A 234 -5.81 -14.78 1.72
C ARG A 234 -6.36 -15.09 3.10
N HIS A 235 -7.56 -15.64 3.14
CA HIS A 235 -8.16 -16.20 4.35
C HIS A 235 -7.43 -17.51 4.70
N ARG A 236 -7.12 -17.69 5.98
CA ARG A 236 -6.55 -18.92 6.54
C ARG A 236 -7.56 -20.07 6.63
#